data_AF-A0AAV0T6K4-F1
#
_entry.id   AF-A0AAV0T6K4-F1
#
_cell.length_a   1.000
_cell.length_b   1.000
_cell.length_c   1.000
_cell.angle_alpha   90.00
_cell.angle_beta   90.00
_cell.angle_gamma   90.00
#
_symmetry.space_group_name_H-M   'P 1'
#
loop_
_entity.id
_entity.type
_entity.pdbx_description
1 polymer ?
#
loop_
_entity_poly.entity_id
_entity_poly.type
_entity_poly.pdbx_seq_one_letter_code
_entity_poly.pdbx_strand_id
1 'polypeptide(L)'
;MDLGFLSSPQASEYLPSISPTVVYSTGQAAWTPQELETLHAALTQYPIDHFDNVTRYIKIAATLPRKCVRDVAFKVKALGCPSGQPATGIKRMKIEPYREPNEQTTATAELEETRLAALLQDNILVINTMRTNLLNGRADKNCLQMLKFRGNCETVLSVLSGICTSIPPLPLQLDTSLIDGDNGDTTNCNNISSNTNQ
;
A
#
# COMPACT_ATOMS: atom_id res chain seq x y z
N MET A 1 35.97 7.01 -16.77
CA MET A 1 34.78 6.22 -17.14
C MET A 1 33.68 6.66 -16.21
N ASP A 2 32.72 7.39 -16.78
CA ASP A 2 31.69 8.16 -16.08
C ASP A 2 30.49 7.24 -15.81
N LEU A 3 30.11 7.07 -14.55
CA LEU A 3 28.98 6.23 -14.14
C LEU A 3 27.71 7.09 -14.15
N GLY A 4 26.98 7.01 -15.26
CA GLY A 4 25.68 7.65 -15.42
C GLY A 4 24.67 7.15 -14.38
N PHE A 5 24.32 8.01 -13.43
CA PHE A 5 23.14 7.86 -12.60
C PHE A 5 21.89 7.94 -13.51
N LEU A 6 21.29 6.79 -13.80
CA LEU A 6 19.96 6.75 -14.38
C LEU A 6 18.98 7.31 -13.33
N SER A 7 18.59 8.57 -13.54
CA SER A 7 17.51 9.19 -12.79
C SER A 7 16.24 8.34 -12.95
N SER A 8 15.68 7.88 -11.83
CA SER A 8 14.37 7.24 -11.83
C SER A 8 13.35 8.16 -12.49
N PRO A 9 12.50 7.66 -13.41
CA PRO A 9 11.43 8.47 -13.98
C PRO A 9 10.52 8.92 -12.85
N GLN A 10 10.38 10.24 -12.69
CA GLN A 10 9.46 10.81 -11.73
C GLN A 10 8.04 10.33 -12.07
N ALA A 11 7.30 9.86 -11.06
CA ALA A 11 5.93 9.36 -11.18
C ALA A 11 4.91 10.39 -11.75
N SER A 12 5.36 11.59 -12.11
CA SER A 12 4.63 12.66 -12.78
C SER A 12 4.06 12.25 -14.15
N GLU A 13 4.71 11.33 -14.87
CA GLU A 13 4.36 11.02 -16.27
C GLU A 13 3.19 10.03 -16.44
N TYR A 14 2.76 9.34 -15.37
CA TYR A 14 1.79 8.24 -15.47
C TYR A 14 0.36 8.57 -15.02
N LEU A 15 0.07 9.80 -14.60
CA LEU A 15 -1.30 10.17 -14.22
C LEU A 15 -2.00 10.91 -15.36
N PRO A 16 -3.09 10.37 -15.93
CA PRO A 16 -3.92 11.14 -16.84
C PRO A 16 -4.43 12.39 -16.10
N SER A 17 -4.33 13.54 -16.77
CA SER A 17 -4.85 14.82 -16.29
C SER A 17 -6.37 14.72 -16.09
N ILE A 18 -6.76 14.34 -14.88
CA ILE A 18 -8.15 14.40 -14.42
C ILE A 18 -8.46 15.85 -14.07
N SER A 19 -8.90 16.60 -15.10
CA SER A 19 -9.28 18.02 -15.07
C SER A 19 -8.19 19.00 -14.58
N PRO A 20 -7.90 20.09 -15.31
CA PRO A 20 -6.93 21.11 -14.89
C PRO A 20 -7.29 21.80 -13.55
N THR A 21 -8.52 21.60 -13.06
CA THR A 21 -9.01 22.17 -11.81
C THR A 21 -8.65 21.37 -10.56
N VAL A 22 -8.35 20.07 -10.68
CA VAL A 22 -8.16 19.20 -9.50
C VAL A 22 -6.68 18.88 -9.30
N VAL A 23 -6.05 19.58 -8.35
CA VAL A 23 -4.67 19.32 -7.93
C VAL A 23 -4.65 18.16 -6.95
N TYR A 24 -3.96 17.07 -7.29
CA TYR A 24 -3.66 15.98 -6.36
C TYR A 24 -2.22 16.12 -5.84
N SER A 25 -2.01 16.01 -4.52
CA SER A 25 -0.67 16.08 -3.94
C SER A 25 0.17 14.85 -4.29
N THR A 26 1.33 15.07 -4.89
CA THR A 26 2.29 14.05 -5.35
C THR A 26 3.38 13.72 -4.32
N GLY A 27 3.18 14.08 -3.05
CA GLY A 27 4.03 13.64 -1.92
C GLY A 27 5.04 14.67 -1.41
N GLN A 28 5.41 15.69 -2.20
CA GLN A 28 6.22 16.82 -1.74
C GLN A 28 5.79 18.13 -2.44
N ALA A 29 5.03 18.97 -1.74
CA ALA A 29 4.65 20.28 -2.26
C ALA A 29 5.74 21.30 -1.96
N ALA A 30 6.46 21.77 -3.00
CA ALA A 30 7.33 22.94 -2.89
C ALA A 30 6.47 24.21 -2.69
N TRP A 31 6.86 25.07 -1.75
CA TRP A 31 6.16 26.32 -1.44
C TRP A 31 7.02 27.51 -1.83
N THR A 32 6.48 28.37 -2.69
CA THR A 32 7.11 29.66 -3.01
C THR A 32 6.81 30.69 -1.92
N PRO A 33 7.63 31.77 -1.79
CA PRO A 33 7.36 32.83 -0.83
C PRO A 33 5.98 33.50 -1.02
N GLN A 34 5.56 33.69 -2.27
CA GLN A 34 4.26 34.25 -2.63
C GLN A 34 3.09 33.35 -2.18
N GLU A 35 3.20 32.04 -2.40
CA GLU A 35 2.19 31.07 -1.93
C GLU A 35 2.12 31.03 -0.40
N LEU A 36 3.25 31.21 0.30
CA LEU A 36 3.30 31.25 1.76
C LEU A 36 2.65 32.51 2.31
N GLU A 37 2.89 33.67 1.70
CA GLU A 37 2.20 34.92 2.04
C GLU A 37 0.68 34.79 1.86
N THR A 38 0.27 34.21 0.73
CA THR A 38 -1.15 33.92 0.44
C THR A 38 -1.75 32.97 1.49
N LEU A 39 -1.01 31.94 1.91
CA LEU A 39 -1.42 31.03 2.99
C LEU A 39 -1.62 31.79 4.32
N HIS A 40 -0.69 32.66 4.70
CA HIS A 40 -0.80 33.44 5.93
C HIS A 40 -2.00 34.40 5.91
N ALA A 41 -2.21 35.10 4.79
CA ALA A 41 -3.37 35.97 4.59
C ALA A 41 -4.71 35.18 4.63
N ALA A 42 -4.74 33.98 4.05
CA ALA A 42 -5.93 33.14 4.09
C ALA A 42 -6.20 32.56 5.50
N LEU A 43 -5.15 32.30 6.29
CA LEU A 43 -5.30 31.84 7.68
C LEU A 43 -5.89 32.93 8.59
N THR A 44 -5.59 34.21 8.35
CA THR A 44 -6.24 35.32 9.08
C THR A 44 -7.66 35.55 8.59
N GLN A 45 -7.93 35.35 7.29
CA GLN A 45 -9.26 35.45 6.71
C GLN A 45 -10.22 34.35 7.20
N TYR A 46 -9.71 33.15 7.45
CA TYR A 46 -10.50 32.00 7.90
C TYR A 46 -10.07 31.54 9.32
N PRO A 47 -10.48 32.25 10.39
CA PRO A 47 -10.08 31.97 11.78
C PRO A 47 -10.66 30.65 12.33
N ILE A 48 -10.03 30.11 13.38
CA ILE A 48 -10.28 28.73 13.85
C ILE A 48 -11.57 28.64 14.65
N ASP A 49 -11.95 29.77 15.24
CA ASP A 49 -13.15 29.90 16.04
C ASP A 49 -14.44 29.83 15.19
N HIS A 50 -14.34 30.09 13.88
CA HIS A 50 -15.49 30.13 12.97
C HIS A 50 -15.51 29.01 11.93
N PHE A 51 -14.36 28.41 11.61
CA PHE A 51 -14.25 27.36 10.60
C PHE A 51 -13.53 26.14 11.18
N ASP A 52 -14.14 24.97 11.02
CA ASP A 52 -13.47 23.70 11.29
C ASP A 52 -12.27 23.51 10.35
N ASN A 53 -11.33 22.65 10.74
CA ASN A 53 -10.10 22.44 9.99
C ASN A 53 -10.34 21.99 8.54
N VAL A 54 -11.35 21.15 8.28
CA VAL A 54 -11.62 20.64 6.93
C VAL A 54 -12.12 21.79 6.05
N THR A 55 -13.16 22.48 6.47
CA THR A 55 -13.75 23.61 5.72
C THR A 55 -12.74 24.73 5.51
N ARG A 56 -11.97 25.05 6.55
CA ARG A 56 -10.90 26.04 6.50
C ARG A 56 -9.85 25.68 5.44
N TYR A 57 -9.30 24.46 5.46
CA TYR A 57 -8.25 24.07 4.52
C TYR A 57 -8.76 23.98 3.08
N ILE A 58 -10.04 23.62 2.88
CA ILE A 58 -10.68 23.69 1.56
C ILE A 58 -10.69 25.13 1.04
N LYS A 59 -11.17 26.08 1.85
CA LYS A 59 -11.22 27.50 1.49
C LYS A 59 -9.85 28.09 1.21
N ILE A 60 -8.85 27.73 2.00
CA ILE A 60 -7.45 28.16 1.79
C ILE A 60 -6.88 27.54 0.52
N ALA A 61 -7.06 26.24 0.28
CA ALA A 61 -6.55 25.58 -0.93
C ALA A 61 -7.17 26.18 -2.20
N ALA A 62 -8.42 26.62 -2.16
CA ALA A 62 -9.06 27.31 -3.28
C ALA A 62 -8.36 28.63 -3.68
N THR A 63 -7.60 29.25 -2.77
CA THR A 63 -6.78 30.44 -3.07
C THR A 63 -5.39 30.11 -3.63
N LEU A 64 -5.01 28.83 -3.62
CA LEU A 64 -3.69 28.34 -3.99
C LEU A 64 -3.80 27.35 -5.17
N PRO A 65 -3.78 27.82 -6.42
CA PRO A 65 -4.12 27.01 -7.60
C PRO A 65 -3.18 25.83 -7.85
N ARG A 66 -2.02 25.78 -7.19
CA ARG A 66 -1.03 24.69 -7.29
C ARG A 66 -0.90 23.86 -6.01
N LYS A 67 -1.79 24.05 -5.04
CA LYS A 67 -1.76 23.35 -3.75
C LYS A 67 -3.13 22.75 -3.49
N CYS A 68 -3.13 21.51 -3.01
CA CYS A 68 -4.37 20.88 -2.60
C CYS A 68 -4.60 21.00 -1.09
N VAL A 69 -5.78 20.60 -0.64
CA VAL A 69 -6.19 20.60 0.77
C VAL A 69 -5.19 19.86 1.66
N ARG A 70 -4.63 18.74 1.18
CA ARG A 70 -3.61 17.95 1.90
C ARG A 70 -2.35 18.77 2.14
N ASP A 71 -1.87 19.49 1.13
CA ASP A 71 -0.64 20.28 1.22
C ASP A 71 -0.81 21.43 2.22
N VAL A 72 -1.98 22.09 2.18
CA VAL A 72 -2.34 23.15 3.13
C VAL A 72 -2.39 22.60 4.55
N ALA A 73 -3.11 21.51 4.79
CA ALA A 73 -3.22 20.92 6.12
C ALA A 73 -1.85 20.55 6.71
N PHE A 74 -0.99 19.94 5.89
CA PHE A 74 0.37 19.58 6.30
C PHE A 74 1.21 20.82 6.63
N LYS A 75 1.16 21.86 5.78
CA LYS A 75 1.91 23.10 5.99
C LYS A 75 1.43 23.85 7.23
N VAL A 76 0.12 24.01 7.42
CA VAL A 76 -0.45 24.68 8.60
C VAL A 76 -0.06 23.94 9.89
N LYS A 77 -0.11 22.60 9.88
CA LYS A 77 0.36 21.79 11.01
C LYS A 77 1.85 21.99 11.31
N ALA A 78 2.68 22.12 10.28
CA ALA A 78 4.10 22.40 10.45
C ALA A 78 4.37 23.82 10.99
N LEU A 79 3.57 24.83 10.60
CA LEU A 79 3.70 26.22 11.07
C LEU A 79 3.14 26.42 12.49
N GLY A 80 2.09 25.68 12.87
CA GLY A 80 1.47 25.73 14.19
C GLY A 80 2.24 24.96 15.28
N CYS A 81 3.36 24.32 14.92
CA CYS A 81 4.26 23.72 15.88
C CYS A 81 5.34 24.76 16.24
N PRO A 82 5.26 25.44 17.41
CA PRO A 82 6.37 26.25 17.87
C PRO A 82 7.59 25.34 18.03
N SER A 83 8.64 25.61 17.25
CA SER A 83 9.96 25.02 17.46
C SER A 83 10.40 25.30 18.89
N GLY A 84 10.30 24.31 19.78
CA GLY A 84 10.64 24.50 21.19
C GLY A 84 10.33 23.35 22.14
N GLN A 85 9.59 22.32 21.73
CA GLN A 85 9.54 21.06 22.48
C GLN A 85 9.62 19.88 21.50
N PRO A 86 10.57 18.93 21.68
CA PRO A 86 10.47 17.66 20.98
C PRO A 86 9.12 17.05 21.35
N ALA A 87 8.41 16.51 20.37
CA ALA A 87 7.16 15.79 20.58
C ALA A 87 7.41 14.55 21.48
N THR A 88 7.53 14.75 22.79
CA THR A 88 7.44 13.71 23.81
C THR A 88 5.96 13.45 24.03
N GLY A 89 5.40 12.64 23.14
CA GLY A 89 3.98 12.31 23.15
C GLY A 89 3.57 11.21 22.18
N ILE A 90 4.50 10.61 21.44
CA ILE A 90 4.36 9.17 21.16
C ILE A 90 4.91 8.52 22.41
N LYS A 91 4.12 7.67 23.08
CA LYS A 91 4.63 6.75 24.10
C LYS A 91 5.80 6.02 23.43
N ARG A 92 7.03 6.48 23.67
CA ARG A 92 8.22 5.74 23.23
C ARG A 92 8.09 4.41 23.93
N MET A 93 7.79 3.38 23.14
CA MET A 93 7.98 2.00 23.55
C MET A 93 9.38 1.95 24.17
N LYS A 94 9.51 1.39 25.37
CA LYS A 94 10.81 1.17 26.00
C LYS A 94 11.63 0.36 25.00
N ILE A 95 12.55 1.00 24.30
CA ILE A 95 13.49 0.32 23.41
C ILE A 95 14.47 -0.35 24.37
N GLU A 96 14.26 -1.64 24.60
CA GLU A 96 15.30 -2.52 25.12
C GLU A 96 16.58 -2.26 24.31
N PRO A 97 17.76 -2.16 24.95
CA PRO A 97 19.02 -2.08 24.22
C PRO A 97 19.06 -3.20 23.19
N TYR A 98 19.29 -2.85 21.93
CA TYR A 98 19.42 -3.81 20.84
C TYR A 98 20.48 -4.85 21.22
N ARG A 99 20.03 -6.07 21.54
CA ARG A 99 20.90 -7.24 21.65
C ARG A 99 21.29 -7.60 20.24
N GLU A 100 22.59 -7.55 19.93
CA GLU A 100 23.10 -8.01 18.64
C GLU A 100 22.56 -9.42 18.35
N PRO A 101 21.97 -9.65 17.15
CA PRO A 101 21.48 -10.97 16.79
C PRO A 101 22.67 -11.92 16.77
N ASN A 102 22.60 -12.96 17.60
CA ASN A 102 23.49 -14.12 17.49
C ASN A 102 23.46 -14.59 16.02
N GLU A 103 24.61 -14.92 15.41
CA GLU A 103 24.82 -15.14 13.96
C GLU A 103 23.82 -16.13 13.31
N GLN A 104 23.15 -16.95 14.10
CA GLN A 104 22.04 -17.84 13.69
C GLN A 104 20.73 -17.12 13.31
N THR A 105 20.51 -15.91 13.81
CA THR A 105 19.26 -15.13 13.64
C THR A 105 19.28 -14.30 12.36
N THR A 106 20.47 -13.90 11.89
CA THR A 106 20.66 -13.11 10.66
C THR A 106 20.43 -13.96 9.41
N ALA A 107 20.91 -15.20 9.39
CA ALA A 107 20.77 -16.09 8.23
C ALA A 107 19.30 -16.49 7.95
N THR A 108 18.48 -16.61 8.99
CA THR A 108 17.04 -16.92 8.85
C THR A 108 16.24 -15.71 8.40
N ALA A 109 16.59 -14.51 8.87
CA ALA A 109 15.98 -13.25 8.43
C ALA A 109 16.27 -12.94 6.95
N GLU A 110 17.53 -13.10 6.51
CA GLU A 110 17.92 -12.89 5.10
C GLU A 110 17.27 -13.90 4.14
N LEU A 111 17.11 -15.15 4.58
CA LEU A 111 16.43 -16.18 3.79
C LEU A 111 14.94 -15.87 3.62
N GLU A 112 14.25 -15.44 4.69
CA GLU A 112 12.85 -15.04 4.63
C GLU A 112 12.65 -13.75 3.82
N GLU A 113 13.58 -12.80 3.89
CA GLU A 113 13.57 -11.59 3.04
C GLU A 113 13.73 -11.96 1.55
N THR A 114 14.67 -12.84 1.23
CA THR A 114 14.88 -13.32 -0.15
C THR A 114 13.64 -14.05 -0.68
N ARG A 115 13.03 -14.88 0.16
CA ARG A 115 11.77 -15.59 -0.16
C ARG A 115 10.62 -14.61 -0.39
N LEU A 116 10.50 -13.59 0.46
CA LEU A 116 9.48 -12.56 0.33
C LEU A 116 9.64 -11.76 -0.98
N ALA A 117 10.86 -11.37 -1.31
CA ALA A 117 11.17 -10.70 -2.57
C ALA A 117 10.79 -11.55 -3.79
N ALA A 118 11.08 -12.86 -3.75
CA ALA A 118 10.71 -13.78 -4.81
C ALA A 118 9.18 -13.89 -5.00
N LEU A 119 8.41 -13.97 -3.92
CA LEU A 119 6.94 -14.01 -3.98
C LEU A 119 6.34 -12.72 -4.55
N LEU A 120 6.89 -11.56 -4.18
CA LEU A 120 6.45 -10.27 -4.72
C LEU A 120 6.78 -10.14 -6.21
N GLN A 121 7.95 -10.62 -6.63
CA GLN A 121 8.32 -10.65 -8.04
C GLN A 121 7.41 -11.60 -8.85
N ASP A 122 7.06 -12.75 -8.28
CA ASP A 122 6.12 -13.67 -8.90
C ASP A 122 4.73 -13.06 -9.02
N ASN A 123 4.26 -12.31 -8.02
CA ASN A 123 3.01 -11.56 -8.10
C ASN A 123 2.99 -10.54 -9.24
N ILE A 124 4.10 -9.83 -9.47
CA ILE A 124 4.23 -8.92 -10.62
C ILE A 124 4.03 -9.68 -11.94
N LEU A 125 4.66 -10.84 -12.09
CA LEU A 125 4.53 -11.67 -13.30
C LEU A 125 3.09 -12.17 -13.48
N VAL A 126 2.46 -12.63 -12.41
CA VAL A 126 1.08 -13.14 -12.40
C VAL A 126 0.10 -12.02 -12.79
N ILE A 127 0.26 -10.82 -12.25
CA ILE A 127 -0.56 -9.64 -12.61
C ILE A 127 -0.38 -9.28 -14.08
N ASN A 128 0.85 -9.24 -14.58
CA ASN A 128 1.12 -8.93 -15.99
C ASN A 128 0.55 -10.01 -16.94
N THR A 129 0.58 -11.27 -16.51
CA THR A 129 -0.05 -12.38 -17.22
C THR A 129 -1.56 -12.21 -17.27
N MET A 130 -2.20 -11.91 -16.12
CA MET A 130 -3.63 -11.63 -16.06
C MET A 130 -4.03 -10.47 -16.96
N ARG A 131 -3.25 -9.39 -16.95
CA ARG A 131 -3.44 -8.23 -17.84
C ARG A 131 -3.38 -8.65 -19.31
N THR A 132 -2.37 -9.42 -19.68
CA THR A 132 -2.21 -9.90 -21.06
C THR A 132 -3.38 -10.77 -21.50
N ASN A 133 -3.84 -11.67 -20.62
CA ASN A 133 -5.01 -12.51 -20.88
C ASN A 133 -6.27 -11.69 -21.08
N LEU A 134 -6.50 -10.67 -20.25
CA LEU A 134 -7.64 -9.75 -20.40
C LEU A 134 -7.59 -8.98 -21.73
N LEU A 135 -6.42 -8.44 -22.09
CA LEU A 135 -6.24 -7.73 -23.37
C LEU A 135 -6.49 -8.63 -24.60
N ASN A 136 -6.26 -9.94 -24.45
CA ASN A 136 -6.53 -10.94 -25.50
C ASN A 136 -7.93 -11.57 -25.39
N GLY A 137 -8.80 -11.09 -24.50
CA GLY A 137 -10.16 -11.63 -24.30
C GLY A 137 -10.21 -13.04 -23.67
N ARG A 138 -9.12 -13.50 -23.05
CA ARG A 138 -8.99 -14.84 -22.44
C ARG A 138 -9.07 -14.77 -20.92
N ALA A 139 -10.17 -14.23 -20.39
CA ALA A 139 -10.36 -14.08 -18.94
C ALA A 139 -10.45 -15.42 -18.20
N ASP A 140 -10.90 -16.48 -18.86
CA ASP A 140 -10.95 -17.86 -18.35
C ASP A 140 -9.58 -18.37 -17.91
N LYS A 141 -8.50 -17.93 -18.58
CA LYS A 141 -7.12 -18.30 -18.24
C LYS A 141 -6.61 -17.64 -16.96
N ASN A 142 -7.35 -16.69 -16.38
CA ASN A 142 -6.95 -16.01 -15.15
C ASN A 142 -7.35 -16.76 -13.87
N CYS A 143 -8.17 -17.80 -13.94
CA CYS A 143 -8.56 -18.54 -12.74
C CYS A 143 -7.33 -19.08 -11.98
N LEU A 144 -6.45 -19.80 -12.67
CA LEU A 144 -5.22 -20.34 -12.07
C LEU A 144 -4.24 -19.23 -11.65
N GLN A 145 -4.21 -18.11 -12.38
CA GLN A 145 -3.38 -16.95 -12.02
C GLN A 145 -3.87 -16.30 -10.73
N MET A 146 -5.19 -16.19 -10.55
CA MET A 146 -5.81 -15.63 -9.36
C MET A 146 -5.61 -16.54 -8.14
N LEU A 147 -5.70 -17.86 -8.31
CA LEU A 147 -5.35 -18.84 -7.27
C LEU A 147 -3.89 -18.68 -6.83
N LYS A 148 -2.97 -18.57 -7.79
CA LYS A 148 -1.54 -18.39 -7.51
C LYS A 148 -1.26 -17.07 -6.79
N PHE A 149 -1.85 -15.97 -7.28
CA PHE A 149 -1.74 -14.66 -6.63
C PHE A 149 -2.27 -14.69 -5.20
N ARG A 150 -3.44 -15.31 -4.98
CA ARG A 150 -4.04 -15.49 -3.66
C ARG A 150 -3.11 -16.26 -2.71
N GLY A 151 -2.57 -17.39 -3.14
CA GLY A 151 -1.65 -18.19 -2.33
C GLY A 151 -0.35 -17.46 -1.98
N ASN A 152 0.20 -16.68 -2.92
CA ASN A 152 1.36 -15.83 -2.67
C ASN A 152 1.04 -14.76 -1.61
N CYS A 153 -0.13 -14.09 -1.72
CA CYS A 153 -0.57 -13.12 -0.72
C CYS A 153 -0.77 -13.74 0.66
N GLU A 154 -1.36 -14.93 0.76
CA GLU A 154 -1.51 -15.64 2.05
C GLU A 154 -0.15 -15.97 2.66
N THR A 155 0.82 -16.40 1.85
CA THR A 155 2.19 -16.68 2.31
C THR A 155 2.87 -15.41 2.82
N VAL A 156 2.79 -14.31 2.06
CA VAL A 156 3.31 -13.00 2.47
C VAL A 156 2.67 -12.54 3.78
N LEU A 157 1.34 -12.62 3.88
CA LEU A 157 0.60 -12.23 5.08
C LEU A 157 0.96 -13.12 6.28
N SER A 158 1.18 -14.41 6.09
CA SER A 158 1.62 -15.32 7.15
C SER A 158 2.99 -14.90 7.71
N VAL A 159 3.94 -14.53 6.84
CA VAL A 159 5.26 -14.03 7.26
C VAL A 159 5.13 -12.69 8.00
N LEU A 160 4.26 -11.80 7.52
CA LEU A 160 4.04 -10.47 8.11
C LEU A 160 3.13 -10.46 9.35
N SER A 161 2.32 -11.50 9.57
CA SER A 161 1.35 -11.57 10.68
C SER A 161 2.03 -11.55 12.05
N GLY A 162 3.32 -11.89 12.14
CA GLY A 162 4.12 -11.69 13.36
C GLY A 162 4.45 -10.22 13.66
N ILE A 163 4.33 -9.34 12.67
CA ILE A 163 4.75 -7.92 12.71
C ILE A 163 3.53 -6.99 12.85
N CYS A 164 2.39 -7.34 12.26
CA CYS A 164 1.16 -6.54 12.27
C CYS A 164 0.06 -7.20 13.12
N THR A 165 0.04 -6.94 14.43
CA THR A 165 -0.99 -7.44 15.37
C THR A 165 -2.23 -6.53 15.50
N SER A 166 -2.45 -5.59 14.57
CA SER A 166 -3.37 -4.46 14.82
C SER A 166 -4.63 -4.38 13.93
N ILE A 167 -4.94 -5.37 13.10
CA ILE A 167 -6.15 -5.29 12.25
C ILE A 167 -7.13 -6.38 12.68
N PRO A 168 -8.26 -6.03 13.33
CA PRO A 168 -9.31 -7.00 13.60
C PRO A 168 -9.89 -7.49 12.26
N PRO A 169 -10.19 -8.79 12.12
CA PRO A 169 -10.71 -9.35 10.88
C PRO A 169 -12.05 -8.69 10.54
N LEU A 170 -12.15 -8.16 9.31
CA LEU A 170 -13.40 -7.61 8.80
C LEU A 170 -14.41 -8.76 8.61
N PRO A 171 -15.65 -8.66 9.12
CA PRO A 171 -16.68 -9.68 8.96
C PRO A 171 -17.30 -9.56 7.56
N LEU A 172 -16.51 -9.86 6.52
CA LEU A 172 -16.94 -9.85 5.13
C LEU A 172 -16.63 -11.22 4.52
N GLN A 173 -17.67 -11.89 4.01
CA GLN A 173 -17.50 -13.12 3.23
C GLN A 173 -17.25 -12.72 1.78
N LEU A 174 -16.04 -13.01 1.28
CA LEU A 174 -15.72 -12.86 -0.13
C LEU A 174 -16.31 -14.05 -0.88
N ASP A 175 -17.08 -13.80 -1.94
CA ASP A 175 -17.54 -14.87 -2.82
C ASP A 175 -16.37 -15.37 -3.69
N THR A 176 -15.95 -16.61 -3.45
CA THR A 176 -14.87 -17.29 -4.20
C THR A 176 -15.40 -18.39 -5.12
N SER A 177 -16.71 -18.48 -5.34
CA SER A 177 -17.36 -19.55 -6.11
C SER A 177 -16.82 -19.73 -7.53
N LEU A 178 -16.32 -18.66 -8.15
CA LEU A 178 -15.75 -18.67 -9.50
C LEU A 178 -14.27 -19.09 -9.55
N ILE A 179 -13.65 -19.28 -8.39
CA ILE A 179 -12.21 -19.55 -8.23
C ILE A 179 -11.98 -21.02 -7.88
N ASP A 180 -12.90 -21.61 -7.12
CA ASP A 180 -12.94 -23.05 -6.91
C ASP A 180 -13.29 -23.73 -8.24
N GLY A 181 -12.26 -24.18 -8.95
CA GLY A 181 -12.44 -25.19 -9.97
C GLY A 181 -13.13 -26.39 -9.35
N ASP A 182 -14.25 -26.78 -9.94
CA ASP A 182 -14.93 -28.07 -9.79
C ASP A 182 -13.98 -29.18 -9.27
N ASN A 183 -13.98 -29.42 -7.95
CA ASN A 183 -13.44 -30.64 -7.36
C ASN A 183 -14.47 -31.77 -7.54
N GLY A 184 -14.91 -31.97 -8.78
CA GLY A 184 -15.72 -33.09 -9.22
C GLY A 184 -14.83 -34.31 -9.44
N ASP A 185 -14.97 -35.29 -8.53
CA ASP A 185 -14.74 -36.72 -8.75
C ASP A 185 -13.39 -37.15 -9.36
N THR A 186 -12.38 -37.33 -8.49
CA THR A 186 -11.43 -38.43 -8.71
C THR A 186 -11.95 -39.69 -8.02
N THR A 187 -12.65 -40.48 -8.83
CA THR A 187 -13.01 -41.89 -8.65
C THR A 187 -12.04 -42.65 -7.73
N ASN A 188 -12.52 -43.01 -6.55
CA ASN A 188 -11.86 -43.96 -5.65
C ASN A 188 -12.10 -45.39 -6.17
N CYS A 189 -11.28 -45.82 -7.13
CA CYS A 189 -11.25 -47.21 -7.58
C CYS A 189 -10.39 -48.04 -6.62
N ASN A 190 -10.93 -48.37 -5.44
CA ASN A 190 -10.34 -49.38 -4.56
C ASN A 190 -11.45 -50.17 -3.85
N ASN A 191 -11.87 -51.26 -4.47
CA ASN A 191 -12.48 -52.40 -3.80
C ASN A 191 -12.21 -53.67 -4.62
N ILE A 192 -10.97 -54.17 -4.55
CA ILE A 192 -10.73 -55.60 -4.66
C ILE A 192 -10.78 -56.13 -3.23
N SER A 193 -11.94 -56.67 -2.87
CA SER A 193 -12.07 -57.62 -1.77
C SER A 193 -12.76 -58.85 -2.33
N SER A 194 -11.92 -59.88 -2.45
CA SER A 194 -12.22 -61.30 -2.50
C SER A 194 -13.54 -61.64 -1.82
N ASN A 195 -14.42 -62.36 -2.53
CA ASN A 195 -15.24 -63.35 -1.85
C ASN A 195 -15.49 -64.58 -2.72
N THR A 196 -15.25 -65.71 -2.09
CA THR A 196 -15.30 -67.09 -2.55
C THR A 196 -16.72 -67.64 -2.31
N ASN A 197 -17.07 -68.74 -2.99
CA ASN A 197 -18.28 -69.58 -2.83
C ASN A 197 -19.50 -69.06 -3.62
N GLN A 198 -20.11 -69.79 -4.55
CA GLN A 198 -20.43 -71.22 -4.67
C GLN A 198 -20.44 -71.64 -6.14
#